data_AF-A0AAQ0BWC4-F1
#
_entry.id   AF-A0AAQ0BWC4-F1
#
_cell.length_a   1.000
_cell.length_b   1.000
_cell.length_c   1.000
_cell.angle_alpha   90.00
_cell.angle_beta   90.00
_cell.angle_gamma   90.00
#
_symmetry.space_group_name_H-M   'P 1'
#
loop_
_entity.id
_entity.type
_entity.pdbx_description
1 polymer ?
#
loop_
_entity_poly.entity_id
_entity_poly.type
_entity_poly.pdbx_seq_one_letter_code
_entity_poly.pdbx_strand_id
1 'polypeptide(L)'
;MMETIDNFLDAMFAPYPASTRLTDAKVELRAMMEDAYADAIASGMTHNEAVGRVITDFGNLQEIAPVLGIADDLTAVNGAPQPEAAPARAGTDGTGTPSRPRVTLPEAQELAEARRRGAASLGLSVAILVSTGIPMFALRGLTEVGLVPFNEDTATFLALGVDLLLVALGVIMLLSRSRLFANVKHLVNLEFTPDPIVTAWAARLRLEHEDRRMRRLTIAVGLWICAALPLAVVQALPPIGIGMDVPAGADNGTLNGGDLFELALALSVALVALGLWIFLPANWAVQTQQTLIREGRQEYDYDEENYRDPVIGIVASVYWPCVVVAYFVWGAVFDQWDKSWVLFPISGLLFGVFAAVRTSIRRAKAGPR
;
A
#
# COMPACT_ATOMS: atom_id res chain seq x y z
N MET A 1 -14.11 -20.04 -18.12
CA MET A 1 -14.47 -20.95 -16.99
C MET A 1 -13.81 -22.32 -17.13
N MET A 2 -14.02 -23.04 -18.25
CA MET A 2 -13.07 -24.06 -18.75
C MET A 2 -11.67 -23.46 -18.98
N GLU A 3 -11.63 -22.16 -19.29
CA GLU A 3 -10.42 -21.31 -19.31
C GLU A 3 -9.55 -21.40 -18.05
N THR A 4 -10.10 -21.65 -16.85
CA THR A 4 -9.25 -21.70 -15.63
C THR A 4 -8.41 -22.96 -15.60
N ILE A 5 -8.98 -24.10 -16.02
CA ILE A 5 -8.26 -25.37 -16.17
C ILE A 5 -7.29 -25.26 -17.35
N ASP A 6 -7.72 -24.66 -18.47
CA ASP A 6 -6.87 -24.43 -19.64
C ASP A 6 -5.66 -23.53 -19.31
N ASN A 7 -5.86 -22.42 -18.59
CA ASN A 7 -4.79 -21.52 -18.17
C ASN A 7 -3.80 -22.20 -17.21
N PHE A 8 -4.30 -23.09 -16.34
CA PHE A 8 -3.45 -23.87 -15.45
C PHE A 8 -2.60 -24.89 -16.22
N LEU A 9 -3.21 -25.61 -17.16
CA LEU A 9 -2.49 -26.53 -18.05
C LEU A 9 -1.47 -25.79 -18.93
N ASP A 10 -1.81 -24.61 -19.44
CA ASP A 10 -0.88 -23.76 -20.19
C ASP A 10 0.33 -23.37 -19.33
N ALA A 11 0.10 -22.93 -18.09
CA ALA A 11 1.16 -22.59 -17.16
C ALA A 11 2.04 -23.80 -16.77
N MET A 12 1.42 -24.99 -16.63
CA MET A 12 2.11 -26.23 -16.27
C MET A 12 3.06 -26.72 -17.37
N PHE A 13 2.65 -26.60 -18.64
CA PHE A 13 3.44 -27.04 -19.79
C PHE A 13 4.33 -25.95 -20.41
N ALA A 14 4.13 -24.67 -20.07
CA ALA A 14 4.92 -23.53 -20.58
C ALA A 14 6.46 -23.68 -20.50
N PRO A 15 7.05 -24.30 -19.47
CA PRO A 15 8.50 -24.49 -19.39
C PRO A 15 9.07 -25.51 -20.37
N TYR A 16 8.23 -26.34 -21.00
CA TYR A 16 8.67 -27.46 -21.83
C TYR A 16 8.49 -27.16 -23.32
N PRO A 17 9.42 -27.60 -24.19
CA PRO A 17 9.29 -27.45 -25.63
C PRO A 17 8.07 -28.24 -26.12
N ALA A 18 7.31 -27.66 -27.04
CA ALA A 18 6.16 -28.33 -27.64
C ALA A 18 6.61 -29.57 -28.42
N SER A 19 6.40 -30.76 -27.85
CA SER A 19 6.56 -32.05 -28.52
C SER A 19 5.17 -32.68 -28.76
N THR A 20 5.05 -33.53 -29.78
CA THR A 20 3.79 -34.25 -30.05
C THR A 20 3.32 -35.01 -28.81
N ARG A 21 4.25 -35.67 -28.11
CA ARG A 21 3.96 -36.44 -26.90
C ARG A 21 3.53 -35.60 -25.70
N LEU A 22 4.12 -34.41 -25.49
CA LEU A 22 3.68 -33.47 -24.45
C LEU A 22 2.32 -32.84 -24.78
N THR A 23 2.03 -32.66 -26.07
CA THR A 23 0.73 -32.16 -26.53
C THR A 23 -0.36 -33.19 -26.29
N ASP A 24 -0.10 -34.46 -26.61
CA ASP A 24 -1.00 -35.58 -26.34
C ASP A 24 -1.23 -35.76 -24.83
N ALA A 25 -0.17 -35.71 -24.03
CA ALA A 25 -0.26 -35.79 -22.57
C ALA A 25 -1.04 -34.61 -21.96
N LYS A 26 -0.95 -33.40 -22.54
CA LYS A 26 -1.75 -32.25 -22.12
C LYS A 26 -3.24 -32.47 -22.40
N VAL A 27 -3.59 -33.09 -23.52
CA VAL A 27 -4.98 -33.44 -23.86
C VAL A 27 -5.52 -34.53 -22.92
N GLU A 28 -4.72 -35.55 -22.62
CA GLU A 28 -5.08 -36.61 -21.69
C GLU A 28 -5.27 -36.08 -20.26
N LEU A 29 -4.35 -35.24 -19.79
CA LEU A 29 -4.45 -34.61 -18.49
C LEU A 29 -5.67 -33.68 -18.39
N ARG A 30 -5.99 -32.95 -19.46
CA ARG A 30 -7.21 -32.14 -19.54
C ARG A 30 -8.45 -33.00 -19.32
N ALA A 31 -8.56 -34.14 -20.01
CA ALA A 31 -9.70 -35.03 -19.87
C ALA A 31 -9.82 -35.57 -18.43
N MET A 32 -8.71 -35.98 -17.82
CA MET A 32 -8.69 -36.42 -16.42
C MET A 32 -9.14 -35.32 -15.44
N MET A 33 -8.71 -34.07 -15.67
CA MET A 33 -9.10 -32.93 -14.86
C MET A 33 -10.58 -32.56 -15.04
N GLU A 34 -11.11 -32.69 -16.26
CA GLU A 34 -12.52 -32.46 -16.56
C GLU A 34 -13.43 -33.50 -15.87
N ASP A 35 -13.03 -34.77 -15.87
CA ASP A 35 -13.73 -35.84 -15.16
C ASP A 35 -13.73 -35.63 -13.63
N ALA A 36 -12.56 -35.33 -13.05
CA ALA A 36 -12.45 -35.02 -11.62
C ALA A 36 -13.25 -33.77 -11.21
N TYR A 37 -13.33 -32.78 -12.10
CA TYR A 37 -14.16 -31.60 -11.91
C TYR A 37 -15.65 -31.96 -11.92
N ALA A 38 -16.10 -32.78 -12.88
CA ALA A 38 -17.49 -33.22 -12.97
C ALA A 38 -17.91 -34.01 -11.71
N ASP A 39 -17.03 -34.87 -11.20
CA ASP A 39 -17.24 -35.61 -9.95
C ASP A 39 -17.32 -34.69 -8.73
N ALA A 40 -16.48 -33.66 -8.67
CA ALA A 40 -16.52 -32.67 -7.60
C ALA A 40 -17.84 -31.88 -7.60
N ILE A 41 -18.34 -31.48 -8.77
CA ILE A 41 -19.65 -30.84 -8.90
C ILE A 41 -20.78 -31.80 -8.49
N ALA A 42 -20.72 -33.07 -8.91
CA ALA A 42 -21.71 -34.08 -8.52
C ALA A 42 -21.72 -34.34 -7.00
N SER A 43 -20.59 -34.15 -6.32
CA SER A 43 -20.47 -34.24 -4.85
C SER A 43 -21.04 -33.03 -4.09
N GLY A 44 -21.61 -32.04 -4.79
CA GLY A 44 -22.25 -30.87 -4.20
C GLY A 44 -21.30 -29.68 -3.95
N MET A 45 -20.07 -29.73 -4.45
CA MET A 45 -19.12 -28.61 -4.34
C MET A 45 -19.53 -27.44 -5.24
N THR A 46 -19.24 -26.22 -4.79
CA THR A 46 -19.42 -25.04 -5.63
C THR A 46 -18.39 -25.04 -6.77
N HIS A 47 -18.67 -24.34 -7.87
CA HIS A 47 -17.76 -24.28 -9.02
C HIS A 47 -16.32 -23.90 -8.64
N ASN A 48 -16.16 -22.88 -7.79
CA ASN A 48 -14.84 -22.39 -7.37
C ASN A 48 -14.11 -23.39 -6.46
N GLU A 49 -14.85 -24.18 -5.68
CA GLU A 49 -14.31 -25.23 -4.82
C GLU A 49 -13.90 -26.47 -5.61
N ALA A 50 -14.70 -26.86 -6.60
CA ALA A 50 -14.39 -27.96 -7.51
C ALA A 50 -13.12 -27.69 -8.32
N VAL A 51 -12.99 -26.49 -8.91
CA VAL A 51 -11.77 -26.11 -9.64
C VAL A 51 -10.53 -26.10 -8.73
N GLY A 52 -10.68 -25.56 -7.51
CA GLY A 52 -9.58 -25.52 -6.54
C GLY A 52 -9.14 -26.91 -6.08
N ARG A 53 -10.09 -27.84 -5.91
CA ARG A 53 -9.81 -29.24 -5.57
C ARG A 53 -9.06 -29.95 -6.69
N VAL A 54 -9.53 -29.85 -7.93
CA VAL A 54 -8.88 -30.48 -9.09
C VAL A 54 -7.44 -29.97 -9.26
N ILE A 55 -7.20 -28.66 -9.14
CA ILE A 55 -5.82 -28.13 -9.21
C ILE A 55 -4.92 -28.70 -8.10
N THR A 56 -5.47 -28.94 -6.91
CA THR A 56 -4.72 -29.51 -5.77
C THR A 56 -4.44 -31.00 -5.94
N ASP A 57 -5.43 -31.76 -6.43
CA ASP A 57 -5.33 -33.21 -6.60
C ASP A 57 -4.31 -33.59 -7.68
N PHE A 58 -4.14 -32.73 -8.70
CA PHE A 58 -3.21 -32.94 -9.80
C PHE A 58 -1.82 -32.29 -9.56
N GLY A 59 -1.73 -31.19 -8.81
CA GLY A 59 -0.43 -30.70 -8.33
C GLY A 59 0.56 -30.33 -9.44
N ASN A 60 1.78 -30.87 -9.37
CA ASN A 60 2.88 -30.57 -10.31
C ASN A 60 2.99 -31.64 -11.42
N LEU A 61 3.33 -31.24 -12.65
CA LEU A 61 3.55 -32.13 -13.79
C LEU A 61 4.54 -33.26 -13.48
N GLN A 62 5.55 -33.02 -12.63
CA GLN A 62 6.50 -34.05 -12.19
C GLN A 62 5.83 -35.22 -11.45
N GLU A 63 4.76 -34.97 -10.70
CA GLU A 63 4.06 -36.00 -9.92
C GLU A 63 3.16 -36.86 -10.81
N ILE A 64 2.62 -36.27 -11.88
CA ILE A 64 1.70 -36.94 -12.82
C ILE A 64 2.44 -37.56 -14.00
N ALA A 65 3.66 -37.10 -14.30
CA ALA A 65 4.48 -37.58 -15.40
C ALA A 65 4.68 -39.10 -15.47
N PRO A 66 4.82 -39.84 -14.35
CA PRO A 66 4.90 -41.31 -14.38
C PRO A 66 3.58 -41.97 -14.81
N VAL A 67 2.44 -41.38 -14.43
CA VAL A 67 1.10 -41.89 -14.77
C VAL A 67 0.79 -41.66 -16.24
N LEU A 68 1.20 -40.51 -16.79
CA LEU A 68 1.06 -40.15 -18.21
C LEU A 68 2.18 -40.74 -19.09
N GLY A 69 3.14 -41.46 -18.50
CA GLY A 69 4.25 -42.06 -19.24
C GLY A 69 5.18 -41.05 -19.92
N ILE A 70 5.27 -39.81 -19.43
CA ILE A 70 6.13 -38.72 -19.97
C ILE A 70 7.37 -38.43 -19.11
N ALA A 71 7.59 -39.19 -18.04
CA ALA A 71 8.71 -38.97 -17.10
C ALA A 71 10.08 -38.90 -17.80
N ASP A 72 10.32 -39.79 -18.77
CA ASP A 72 11.57 -39.82 -19.54
C ASP A 72 11.74 -38.61 -20.45
N ASP A 73 10.64 -38.07 -20.99
CA ASP A 73 10.67 -36.90 -21.87
C ASP A 73 10.94 -35.61 -21.08
N LEU A 74 10.39 -35.50 -19.87
CA LEU A 74 10.70 -34.38 -18.96
C LEU A 74 12.16 -34.44 -18.49
N THR A 75 12.69 -35.64 -18.26
CA THR A 75 14.08 -35.84 -17.81
C THR A 75 15.08 -35.62 -18.95
N ALA A 76 14.74 -36.01 -20.18
CA ALA A 76 15.55 -35.76 -21.37
C ALA A 76 15.70 -34.27 -21.71
N VAL A 77 14.66 -33.46 -21.42
CA VAL A 77 14.71 -31.99 -21.56
C VAL A 77 15.51 -31.34 -20.42
N ASN A 78 15.52 -31.95 -19.22
CA ASN A 78 16.31 -31.51 -18.05
C ASN A 78 17.79 -31.94 -18.08
N GLY A 79 18.31 -32.41 -19.22
CA GLY A 79 19.74 -32.77 -19.40
C GLY A 79 20.74 -31.59 -19.38
N ALA A 80 20.29 -30.37 -19.05
CA ALA A 80 21.15 -29.23 -18.73
C ALA A 80 21.07 -28.94 -17.21
N PRO A 81 22.20 -28.75 -16.52
CA PRO A 81 22.31 -28.98 -15.07
C PRO A 81 21.43 -28.04 -14.24
N GLN A 82 20.44 -28.63 -13.56
CA GLN A 82 19.83 -28.06 -12.36
C GLN A 82 20.86 -28.20 -11.20
N PRO A 83 21.22 -27.13 -10.46
CA PRO A 83 22.10 -27.27 -9.30
C PRO A 83 21.31 -27.88 -8.14
N GLU A 84 21.39 -29.20 -8.01
CA GLU A 84 21.09 -29.92 -6.78
C GLU A 84 22.24 -29.69 -5.77
N ALA A 85 21.89 -29.41 -4.52
CA ALA A 85 22.84 -28.97 -3.50
C ALA A 85 23.80 -30.09 -3.04
N ALA A 86 25.11 -29.90 -3.21
CA ALA A 86 26.19 -30.35 -2.30
C ALA A 86 27.58 -29.84 -2.73
N PRO A 87 28.60 -29.90 -1.85
CA PRO A 87 29.05 -28.87 -0.91
C PRO A 87 30.10 -27.90 -1.49
N ALA A 88 30.35 -26.81 -0.77
CA ALA A 88 31.33 -25.77 -1.06
C ALA A 88 32.68 -26.31 -1.58
N ARG A 89 33.07 -25.91 -2.79
CA ARG A 89 34.47 -25.86 -3.24
C ARG A 89 34.75 -24.51 -3.89
N ALA A 90 35.82 -23.88 -3.41
CA ALA A 90 36.34 -22.62 -3.89
C ALA A 90 36.71 -22.68 -5.38
N GLY A 91 36.38 -21.61 -6.12
CA GLY A 91 36.76 -21.41 -7.52
C GLY A 91 36.12 -20.14 -8.08
N THR A 92 36.92 -19.32 -8.74
CA THR A 92 36.78 -17.88 -9.00
C THR A 92 36.02 -17.50 -10.29
N ASP A 93 35.43 -16.29 -10.22
CA ASP A 93 35.18 -15.28 -11.27
C ASP A 93 34.21 -15.53 -12.45
N GLY A 94 33.23 -14.62 -12.57
CA GLY A 94 32.45 -14.38 -13.79
C GLY A 94 31.07 -13.73 -13.54
N THR A 95 30.99 -12.40 -13.65
CA THR A 95 29.80 -11.51 -13.74
C THR A 95 28.41 -12.20 -13.67
N GLY A 96 27.95 -12.50 -12.46
CA GLY A 96 26.58 -12.96 -12.21
C GLY A 96 25.70 -11.80 -11.78
N THR A 97 24.62 -11.52 -12.51
CA THR A 97 23.45 -10.85 -11.94
C THR A 97 23.11 -11.59 -10.65
N PRO A 98 22.96 -10.92 -9.48
CA PRO A 98 22.73 -11.63 -8.23
C PRO A 98 21.43 -12.43 -8.36
N SER A 99 21.54 -13.75 -8.47
CA SER A 99 20.42 -14.69 -8.47
C SER A 99 19.74 -14.58 -7.11
N ARG A 100 18.67 -13.78 -7.03
CA ARG A 100 17.91 -13.60 -5.80
C ARG A 100 17.22 -14.91 -5.42
N PRO A 101 17.21 -15.31 -4.14
CA PRO A 101 16.52 -16.52 -3.70
C PRO A 101 15.03 -16.48 -4.07
N ARG A 102 14.47 -17.64 -4.44
CA ARG A 102 13.03 -17.80 -4.64
C ARG A 102 12.33 -17.78 -3.29
N VAL A 103 11.17 -17.11 -3.20
CA VAL A 103 10.41 -17.07 -1.94
C VAL A 103 9.81 -18.43 -1.66
N THR A 104 10.04 -18.93 -0.46
CA THR A 104 9.44 -20.16 0.00
C THR A 104 8.11 -19.88 0.71
N LEU A 105 7.18 -20.85 0.69
CA LEU A 105 5.90 -20.73 1.37
C LEU A 105 6.03 -20.46 2.90
N PRO A 106 6.95 -21.09 3.64
CA PRO A 106 7.17 -20.78 5.05
C PRO A 106 7.62 -19.33 5.29
N GLU A 107 8.49 -18.78 4.45
CA GLU A 107 8.92 -17.38 4.56
C GLU A 107 7.77 -16.39 4.29
N ALA A 108 6.92 -16.70 3.30
CA ALA A 108 5.73 -15.92 3.01
C ALA A 108 4.72 -15.93 4.17
N GLN A 109 4.57 -17.07 4.86
CA GLN A 109 3.76 -17.19 6.06
C GLN A 109 4.36 -16.40 7.23
N GLU A 110 5.67 -16.44 7.44
CA GLU A 110 6.35 -15.64 8.47
C GLU A 110 6.13 -14.13 8.25
N LEU A 111 6.25 -13.65 7.01
CA LEU A 111 5.94 -12.26 6.67
C LEU A 111 4.48 -11.89 7.00
N ALA A 112 3.55 -12.77 6.63
CA ALA A 112 2.14 -12.57 6.89
C ALA A 112 1.84 -12.51 8.39
N GLU A 113 2.46 -13.38 9.19
CA GLU A 113 2.35 -13.35 10.65
C GLU A 113 2.96 -12.10 11.26
N ALA A 114 4.16 -11.69 10.82
CA ALA A 114 4.80 -10.46 11.26
C ALA A 114 3.90 -9.24 11.00
N ARG A 115 3.26 -9.18 9.82
CA ARG A 115 2.29 -8.13 9.49
C ARG A 115 1.02 -8.22 10.33
N ARG A 116 0.48 -9.42 10.56
CA ARG A 116 -0.71 -9.63 11.39
C ARG A 116 -0.46 -9.18 12.83
N ARG A 117 0.66 -9.58 13.44
CA ARG A 117 1.06 -9.19 14.80
C ARG A 117 1.29 -7.68 14.90
N GLY A 118 1.92 -7.09 13.89
CA GLY A 118 2.16 -5.65 13.83
C GLY A 118 0.99 -4.81 13.29
N ALA A 119 -0.17 -5.39 12.97
CA ALA A 119 -1.26 -4.67 12.31
C ALA A 119 -1.95 -3.70 13.26
N ALA A 120 -2.25 -4.15 14.48
CA ALA A 120 -2.90 -3.33 15.51
C ALA A 120 -2.01 -2.18 15.97
N SER A 121 -0.71 -2.44 16.17
CA SER A 121 0.25 -1.39 16.55
C SER A 121 0.41 -0.34 15.46
N LEU A 122 0.40 -0.72 14.18
CA LEU A 122 0.44 0.24 13.07
C LEU A 122 -0.79 1.18 13.08
N GLY A 123 -1.99 0.61 13.21
CA GLY A 123 -3.21 1.43 13.30
C GLY A 123 -3.21 2.37 14.49
N LEU A 124 -2.81 1.88 15.68
CA LEU A 124 -2.75 2.68 16.90
C LEU A 124 -1.71 3.80 16.80
N SER A 125 -0.52 3.52 16.27
CA SER A 125 0.55 4.52 16.15
C SER A 125 0.13 5.67 15.23
N VAL A 126 -0.44 5.35 14.07
CA VAL A 126 -0.93 6.36 13.12
C VAL A 126 -2.09 7.15 13.71
N ALA A 127 -3.01 6.50 14.43
CA ALA A 127 -4.10 7.19 15.11
C ALA A 127 -3.57 8.18 16.17
N ILE A 128 -2.58 7.80 16.98
CA ILE A 128 -1.93 8.69 17.96
C ILE A 128 -1.29 9.91 17.26
N LEU A 129 -0.60 9.69 16.13
CA LEU A 129 0.02 10.78 15.37
C LEU A 129 -1.00 11.75 14.80
N VAL A 130 -2.11 11.25 14.26
CA VAL A 130 -3.20 12.12 13.77
C VAL A 130 -3.87 12.84 14.94
N SER A 131 -4.01 12.18 16.09
CA SER A 131 -4.56 12.77 17.32
C SER A 131 -3.67 13.84 17.97
N THR A 132 -2.45 14.07 17.48
CA THR A 132 -1.55 15.09 18.01
C THR A 132 -2.14 16.50 17.93
N GLY A 133 -3.05 16.80 16.99
CA GLY A 133 -3.70 18.13 16.96
C GLY A 133 -4.85 18.29 17.96
N ILE A 134 -5.34 17.18 18.54
CA ILE A 134 -6.56 17.20 19.37
C ILE A 134 -6.36 17.98 20.67
N PRO A 135 -5.29 17.78 21.46
CA PRO A 135 -5.09 18.52 22.69
C PRO A 135 -5.05 20.04 22.46
N MET A 136 -4.42 20.50 21.38
CA MET A 136 -4.41 21.93 21.00
C MET A 136 -5.82 22.50 20.82
N PHE A 137 -6.62 21.90 19.94
CA PHE A 137 -7.98 22.37 19.67
C PHE A 137 -8.91 22.17 20.86
N ALA A 138 -8.74 21.08 21.62
CA ALA A 138 -9.57 20.79 22.76
C ALA A 138 -9.30 21.74 23.94
N LEU A 139 -8.04 22.00 24.28
CA LEU A 139 -7.71 22.90 25.40
C LEU A 139 -8.11 24.33 25.11
N ARG A 140 -7.81 24.83 23.90
CA ARG A 140 -8.17 26.20 23.52
C ARG A 140 -9.69 26.37 23.48
N GLY A 141 -10.43 25.43 22.89
CA GLY A 141 -11.89 25.46 22.88
C GLY A 141 -12.52 25.33 24.27
N LEU A 142 -11.91 24.54 25.17
CA LEU A 142 -12.36 24.47 26.56
C LEU A 142 -12.11 25.77 27.34
N THR A 143 -11.02 26.49 27.04
CA THR A 143 -10.77 27.83 27.60
C THR A 143 -11.68 28.90 27.02
N GLU A 144 -11.99 28.87 25.73
CA GLU A 144 -12.93 29.80 25.08
C GLU A 144 -14.35 29.68 25.69
N VAL A 145 -14.81 28.45 25.94
CA VAL A 145 -16.11 28.19 26.60
C VAL A 145 -16.06 28.46 28.12
N GLY A 146 -14.88 28.71 28.69
CA GLY A 146 -14.71 28.96 30.13
C GLY A 146 -14.89 27.72 31.01
N LEU A 147 -14.82 26.51 30.44
CA LEU A 147 -14.91 25.25 31.19
C LEU A 147 -13.66 24.95 32.00
N VAL A 148 -12.52 25.55 31.64
CA VAL A 148 -11.24 25.34 32.28
C VAL A 148 -10.64 26.69 32.68
N PRO A 149 -10.12 26.85 33.91
CA PRO A 149 -9.62 28.13 34.41
C PRO A 149 -8.19 28.43 33.93
N PHE A 150 -7.89 28.18 32.66
CA PHE A 150 -6.59 28.51 32.06
C PHE A 150 -6.70 29.74 31.17
N ASN A 151 -5.60 30.49 31.07
CA ASN A 151 -5.46 31.49 30.02
C ASN A 151 -5.09 30.81 28.69
N GLU A 152 -5.38 31.45 27.56
CA GLU A 152 -5.12 30.92 26.21
C GLU A 152 -3.64 30.53 26.00
N ASP A 153 -2.71 31.36 26.49
CA ASP A 153 -1.27 31.07 26.44
C ASP A 153 -0.90 29.80 27.23
N THR A 154 -1.48 29.63 28.42
CA THR A 154 -1.24 28.46 29.28
C THR A 154 -1.83 27.20 28.66
N ALA A 155 -3.03 27.30 28.09
CA ALA A 155 -3.68 26.22 27.38
C ALA A 155 -2.86 25.76 26.16
N THR A 156 -2.37 26.72 25.38
CA THR A 156 -1.50 26.48 24.22
C THR A 156 -0.20 25.79 24.62
N PHE A 157 0.46 26.27 25.68
CA PHE A 157 1.71 25.68 26.18
C PHE A 157 1.51 24.25 26.69
N LEU A 158 0.44 24.00 27.47
CA LEU A 158 0.12 22.68 27.98
C LEU A 158 -0.25 21.71 26.85
N ALA A 159 -1.04 22.16 25.88
CA ALA A 159 -1.38 21.37 24.70
C ALA A 159 -0.13 20.95 23.93
N LEU A 160 0.78 21.90 23.62
CA LEU A 160 2.01 21.62 22.91
C LEU A 160 2.87 20.57 23.65
N GLY A 161 2.92 20.63 24.98
CA GLY A 161 3.59 19.62 25.80
C GLY A 161 3.00 18.22 25.63
N VAL A 162 1.66 18.09 25.64
CA VAL A 162 0.97 16.82 25.40
C VAL A 162 1.16 16.34 23.97
N ASP A 163 1.08 17.23 22.99
CA ASP A 163 1.24 16.93 21.56
C ASP A 163 2.63 16.35 21.29
N LEU A 164 3.68 16.94 21.86
CA LEU A 164 5.06 16.44 21.70
C LEU A 164 5.22 15.03 22.28
N LEU A 165 4.58 14.74 23.41
CA LEU A 165 4.58 13.40 24.00
C LEU A 165 3.80 12.38 23.15
N LEU A 166 2.66 12.76 22.59
CA LEU A 166 1.89 11.92 21.68
C LEU A 166 2.68 11.62 20.39
N VAL A 167 3.36 12.63 19.82
CA VAL A 167 4.25 12.44 18.66
C VAL A 167 5.37 11.48 19.00
N ALA A 168 6.06 11.70 20.11
CA ALA A 168 7.15 10.84 20.55
C ALA A 168 6.66 9.39 20.72
N LEU A 169 5.51 9.18 21.38
CA LEU A 169 4.91 7.87 21.55
C LEU A 169 4.55 7.21 20.22
N GLY A 170 3.87 7.92 19.32
CA GLY A 170 3.47 7.43 18.01
C GLY A 170 4.67 7.03 17.15
N VAL A 171 5.73 7.85 17.14
CA VAL A 171 6.98 7.56 16.42
C VAL A 171 7.71 6.36 17.05
N ILE A 172 7.82 6.28 18.38
CA ILE A 172 8.46 5.13 19.06
C ILE A 172 7.72 3.82 18.74
N MET A 173 6.39 3.84 18.73
CA MET A 173 5.59 2.67 18.37
C MET A 173 5.78 2.26 16.89
N LEU A 174 5.91 3.23 15.96
CA LEU A 174 6.24 2.94 14.56
C LEU A 174 7.64 2.36 14.40
N LEU A 175 8.65 2.96 15.05
CA LEU A 175 10.05 2.53 14.93
C LEU A 175 10.29 1.16 15.57
N SER A 176 9.69 0.90 16.73
CA SER A 176 9.82 -0.40 17.42
C SER A 176 9.23 -1.55 16.61
N ARG A 177 8.25 -1.29 15.74
CA ARG A 177 7.64 -2.27 14.84
C ARG A 177 8.63 -2.85 13.81
N SER A 178 9.65 -2.08 13.41
CA SER A 178 10.65 -2.55 12.43
C SER A 178 11.33 -3.86 12.83
N ARG A 179 11.45 -4.12 14.14
CA ARG A 179 12.03 -5.36 14.69
C ARG A 179 11.23 -6.61 14.33
N LEU A 180 9.91 -6.49 14.10
CA LEU A 180 9.06 -7.62 13.69
C LEU A 180 9.43 -8.16 12.29
N PHE A 181 10.13 -7.37 11.49
CA PHE A 181 10.51 -7.71 10.12
C PHE A 181 11.98 -8.10 9.99
N ALA A 182 12.71 -8.30 11.10
CA ALA A 182 14.14 -8.57 11.08
C ALA A 182 14.49 -9.83 10.26
N ASN A 183 13.72 -10.91 10.42
CA ASN A 183 13.94 -12.18 9.73
C ASN A 183 13.46 -12.18 8.27
N VAL A 184 12.52 -11.30 7.92
CA VAL A 184 11.88 -11.24 6.59
C VAL A 184 12.26 -9.96 5.85
N LYS A 185 13.39 -9.36 6.20
CA LYS A 185 13.82 -8.05 5.66
C LYS A 185 14.06 -8.11 4.16
N HIS A 186 14.58 -9.22 3.63
CA HIS A 186 14.74 -9.44 2.19
C HIS A 186 13.41 -9.40 1.45
N LEU A 187 12.34 -9.94 2.05
CA LEU A 187 10.99 -9.87 1.47
C LEU A 187 10.41 -8.44 1.49
N VAL A 188 10.67 -7.70 2.57
CA VAL A 188 10.22 -6.29 2.67
C VAL A 188 10.98 -5.39 1.68
N ASN A 189 12.26 -5.68 1.47
CA ASN A 189 13.14 -4.98 0.52
C ASN A 189 12.94 -5.42 -0.94
N LEU A 190 12.05 -6.39 -1.21
CA LEU A 190 11.81 -6.95 -2.55
C LEU A 190 13.05 -7.63 -3.17
N GLU A 191 13.95 -8.13 -2.33
CA GLU A 191 15.16 -8.86 -2.72
C GLU A 191 14.86 -10.35 -2.97
N PHE A 192 13.83 -10.66 -3.76
CA PHE A 192 13.42 -12.03 -4.06
C PHE A 192 12.85 -12.17 -5.47
N THR A 193 12.72 -13.41 -5.94
CA THR A 193 11.94 -13.75 -7.14
C THR A 193 10.59 -14.39 -6.75
N PRO A 194 9.45 -13.91 -7.27
CA PRO A 194 8.14 -14.49 -6.97
C PRO A 194 8.04 -15.97 -7.36
N ASP A 195 7.27 -16.73 -6.59
CA ASP A 195 6.93 -18.13 -6.87
C ASP A 195 5.42 -18.24 -7.14
N PRO A 196 4.98 -18.91 -8.22
CA PRO A 196 3.55 -19.11 -8.53
C PRO A 196 2.72 -19.71 -7.37
N ILE A 197 3.30 -20.59 -6.56
CA ILE A 197 2.63 -21.20 -5.41
C ILE A 197 2.38 -20.14 -4.33
N VAL A 198 3.38 -19.31 -4.07
CA VAL A 198 3.32 -18.23 -3.06
C VAL A 198 2.35 -17.14 -3.50
N THR A 199 2.31 -16.79 -4.78
CA THR A 199 1.36 -15.78 -5.30
C THR A 199 -0.08 -16.28 -5.25
N ALA A 200 -0.33 -17.55 -5.59
CA ALA A 200 -1.65 -18.18 -5.44
C ALA A 200 -2.10 -18.24 -3.97
N TRP A 201 -1.20 -18.64 -3.06
CA TRP A 201 -1.46 -18.62 -1.63
C TRP A 201 -1.78 -17.21 -1.12
N ALA A 202 -1.01 -16.20 -1.53
CA ALA A 202 -1.20 -14.82 -1.11
C ALA A 202 -2.52 -14.23 -1.64
N ALA A 203 -2.94 -14.61 -2.85
CA ALA A 203 -4.24 -14.24 -3.40
C ALA A 203 -5.39 -14.85 -2.58
N ARG A 204 -5.30 -16.14 -2.23
CA ARG A 204 -6.28 -16.79 -1.34
C ARG A 204 -6.37 -16.12 0.03
N LEU A 205 -5.23 -15.80 0.64
CA LEU A 205 -5.16 -15.14 1.94
C LEU A 205 -5.88 -13.79 1.94
N ARG A 206 -5.73 -13.01 0.85
CA ARG A 206 -6.46 -11.75 0.67
C ARG A 206 -7.95 -11.99 0.59
N LEU A 207 -8.40 -12.92 -0.26
CA LEU A 207 -9.83 -13.18 -0.46
C LEU A 207 -10.51 -13.57 0.85
N GLU A 208 -9.88 -14.42 1.67
CA GLU A 208 -10.39 -14.82 2.99
C GLU A 208 -10.58 -13.63 3.97
N HIS A 209 -9.80 -12.56 3.80
CA HIS A 209 -9.83 -11.39 4.68
C HIS A 209 -10.51 -10.17 4.05
N GLU A 210 -10.98 -10.26 2.80
CA GLU A 210 -11.54 -9.14 2.05
C GLU A 210 -12.83 -8.63 2.68
N ASP A 211 -13.73 -9.51 3.13
CA ASP A 211 -14.99 -9.12 3.79
C ASP A 211 -14.76 -8.32 5.09
N ARG A 212 -13.83 -8.80 5.94
CA ARG A 212 -13.49 -8.11 7.19
C ARG A 212 -12.85 -6.75 6.93
N ARG A 213 -11.99 -6.67 5.90
CA ARG A 213 -11.38 -5.41 5.46
C ARG A 213 -12.44 -4.47 4.92
N MET A 214 -13.36 -4.95 4.09
CA MET A 214 -14.42 -4.15 3.49
C MET A 214 -15.35 -3.57 4.55
N ARG A 215 -15.79 -4.37 5.53
CA ARG A 215 -16.61 -3.87 6.64
C ARG A 215 -15.90 -2.77 7.44
N ARG A 216 -14.62 -2.95 7.75
CA ARG A 216 -13.82 -1.94 8.47
C ARG A 216 -13.57 -0.69 7.64
N LEU A 217 -13.37 -0.84 6.33
CA LEU A 217 -13.27 0.26 5.38
C LEU A 217 -14.59 1.06 5.33
N THR A 218 -15.74 0.40 5.23
CA THR A 218 -17.05 1.06 5.24
C THR A 218 -17.26 1.87 6.52
N ILE A 219 -16.92 1.31 7.68
CA ILE A 219 -17.00 2.03 8.97
C ILE A 219 -16.07 3.25 8.97
N ALA A 220 -14.82 3.10 8.54
CA ALA A 220 -13.85 4.19 8.50
C ALA A 220 -14.27 5.31 7.54
N VAL A 221 -14.73 4.97 6.34
CA VAL A 221 -15.26 5.93 5.36
C VAL A 221 -16.48 6.65 5.93
N GLY A 222 -17.39 5.93 6.59
CA GLY A 222 -18.52 6.54 7.29
C GLY A 222 -18.08 7.56 8.34
N LEU A 223 -17.07 7.24 9.16
CA LEU A 223 -16.51 8.15 10.14
C LEU A 223 -15.87 9.39 9.49
N TRP A 224 -15.17 9.25 8.37
CA TRP A 224 -14.54 10.37 7.66
C TRP A 224 -15.56 11.31 7.02
N ILE A 225 -16.65 10.77 6.47
CA ILE A 225 -17.76 11.59 5.98
C ILE A 225 -18.43 12.32 7.15
N CYS A 226 -18.67 11.61 8.26
CA CYS A 226 -19.22 12.21 9.47
C CYS A 226 -18.28 13.22 10.13
N ALA A 227 -16.97 13.18 9.87
CA ALA A 227 -16.02 14.14 10.43
C ALA A 227 -16.26 15.59 9.95
N ALA A 228 -16.99 15.80 8.87
CA ALA A 228 -17.42 17.13 8.44
C ALA A 228 -18.64 17.67 9.24
N LEU A 229 -19.41 16.79 9.88
CA LEU A 229 -20.65 17.16 10.56
C LEU A 229 -20.43 18.08 11.78
N PRO A 230 -19.47 17.84 12.69
CA PRO A 230 -19.23 18.74 13.82
C PRO A 230 -19.03 20.19 13.38
N LEU A 231 -18.22 20.42 12.34
CA LEU A 231 -17.95 21.75 11.81
C LEU A 231 -19.20 22.37 11.19
N ALA A 232 -19.94 21.61 10.38
CA ALA A 232 -21.16 22.10 9.73
C ALA A 232 -22.25 22.46 10.76
N VAL A 233 -22.42 21.64 11.80
CA VAL A 233 -23.40 21.86 12.87
C VAL A 233 -23.09 23.12 13.65
N VAL A 234 -21.82 23.34 14.01
CA VAL A 234 -21.41 24.52 14.77
C VAL A 234 -21.62 25.81 13.98
N GLN A 235 -21.36 25.80 12.66
CA GLN A 235 -21.60 26.96 11.79
C GLN A 235 -23.09 27.26 11.57
N ALA A 236 -23.96 26.24 11.67
CA ALA A 236 -25.40 26.37 11.51
C ALA A 236 -26.12 26.72 12.83
N LEU A 237 -25.42 26.70 13.97
CA LEU A 237 -26.02 26.89 15.28
C LEU A 237 -26.32 28.38 15.52
N PRO A 238 -27.58 28.76 15.79
CA PRO A 238 -27.88 30.13 16.21
C PRO A 238 -27.27 30.39 17.60
N PRO A 239 -26.95 31.65 17.96
CA PRO A 239 -26.49 32.00 19.29
C PRO A 239 -27.44 31.48 20.37
N ILE A 240 -26.95 30.62 21.26
CA ILE A 240 -27.75 30.03 22.35
C ILE A 240 -27.43 30.76 23.63
N GLY A 241 -28.40 31.48 24.20
CA GLY A 241 -28.28 32.05 25.55
C GLY A 241 -28.14 30.95 26.59
N ILE A 242 -26.98 30.84 27.22
CA ILE A 242 -26.79 30.00 28.41
C ILE A 242 -27.03 30.90 29.62
N GLY A 243 -28.16 30.69 30.29
CA GLY A 243 -28.57 31.40 31.51
C GLY A 243 -27.71 31.10 32.73
N MET A 244 -26.39 31.10 32.57
CA MET A 244 -25.42 31.07 33.66
C MET A 244 -25.26 32.51 34.17
N ASP A 245 -25.24 32.71 35.49
CA ASP A 245 -24.95 34.01 36.10
C ASP A 245 -23.51 34.43 35.77
N VAL A 246 -23.33 35.12 34.64
CA VAL A 246 -22.04 35.64 34.20
C VAL A 246 -21.75 36.94 34.95
N PRO A 247 -20.58 37.09 35.60
CA PRO A 247 -20.20 38.33 36.27
C PRO A 247 -20.14 39.50 35.27
N ALA A 248 -20.66 40.65 35.70
CA ALA A 248 -20.80 41.84 34.87
C ALA A 248 -19.46 42.30 34.28
N GLY A 249 -19.29 42.15 32.96
CA GLY A 249 -18.10 42.56 32.22
C GLY A 249 -17.67 41.61 31.09
N ALA A 250 -18.18 40.38 31.06
CA ALA A 250 -17.96 39.44 29.96
C ALA A 250 -19.18 39.41 29.03
N ASP A 251 -18.90 39.31 27.74
CA ASP A 251 -19.82 39.28 26.61
C ASP A 251 -21.00 38.32 26.92
N ASN A 252 -22.12 38.90 27.35
CA ASN A 252 -23.48 38.37 27.36
C ASN A 252 -23.60 36.85 27.16
N GLY A 253 -23.69 36.08 28.26
CA GLY A 253 -23.87 34.62 28.38
C GLY A 253 -24.61 33.89 27.24
N THR A 254 -24.01 33.86 26.06
CA THR A 254 -24.55 33.36 24.80
C THR A 254 -23.43 32.58 24.17
N LEU A 255 -23.61 31.27 24.02
CA LEU A 255 -22.70 30.42 23.26
C LEU A 255 -22.94 30.69 21.78
N ASN A 256 -21.92 31.21 21.12
CA ASN A 256 -21.92 31.35 19.67
C ASN A 256 -21.32 30.10 19.03
N GLY A 257 -21.62 29.87 17.76
CA GLY A 257 -20.93 28.84 16.99
C GLY A 257 -19.40 29.05 16.95
N GLY A 258 -18.93 30.30 17.04
CA GLY A 258 -17.50 30.62 17.11
C GLY A 258 -16.79 29.90 18.27
N ASP A 259 -17.38 29.95 19.46
CA ASP A 259 -16.78 29.44 20.71
C ASP A 259 -16.70 27.91 20.75
N LEU A 260 -17.45 27.21 19.89
CA LEU A 260 -17.44 25.75 19.77
C LEU A 260 -16.62 25.25 18.58
N PHE A 261 -16.08 26.16 17.76
CA PHE A 261 -15.41 25.80 16.51
C PHE A 261 -14.16 24.96 16.76
N GLU A 262 -13.36 25.31 17.77
CA GLU A 262 -12.17 24.55 18.12
C GLU A 262 -12.51 23.15 18.68
N LEU A 263 -13.55 23.05 19.50
CA LEU A 263 -14.05 21.74 19.97
C LEU A 263 -14.58 20.87 18.83
N ALA A 264 -15.24 21.49 17.84
CA ALA A 264 -15.68 20.80 16.64
C ALA A 264 -14.50 20.30 15.80
N LEU A 265 -13.43 21.10 15.65
CA LEU A 265 -12.19 20.66 15.00
C LEU A 265 -11.56 19.47 15.73
N ALA A 266 -11.48 19.53 17.06
CA ALA A 266 -10.98 18.42 17.88
C ALA A 266 -11.77 17.12 17.64
N LEU A 267 -13.11 17.21 17.63
CA LEU A 267 -13.99 16.07 17.38
C LEU A 267 -13.85 15.54 15.94
N SER A 268 -13.74 16.42 14.95
CA SER A 268 -13.51 16.04 13.55
C SER A 268 -12.20 15.26 13.39
N VAL A 269 -11.10 15.74 13.99
CA VAL A 269 -9.81 15.04 13.97
C VAL A 269 -9.89 13.69 14.71
N ALA A 270 -10.61 13.62 15.83
CA ALA A 270 -10.82 12.37 16.56
C ALA A 270 -11.55 11.30 15.72
N LEU A 271 -12.57 11.70 14.95
CA LEU A 271 -13.29 10.79 14.04
C LEU A 271 -12.37 10.27 12.92
N VAL A 272 -11.48 11.13 12.39
CA VAL A 272 -10.48 10.73 11.39
C VAL A 272 -9.49 9.71 11.99
N ALA A 273 -8.94 10.00 13.16
CA ALA A 273 -8.03 9.12 13.87
C ALA A 273 -8.69 7.75 14.20
N LEU A 274 -9.96 7.75 14.62
CA LEU A 274 -10.73 6.54 14.87
C LEU A 274 -10.92 5.70 13.60
N GLY A 275 -11.26 6.34 12.47
CA GLY A 275 -11.38 5.66 11.19
C GLY A 275 -10.06 4.98 10.77
N LEU A 276 -8.93 5.67 10.95
CA LEU A 276 -7.61 5.11 10.68
C LEU A 276 -7.30 3.94 11.62
N TRP A 277 -7.57 4.05 12.91
CA TRP A 277 -7.34 2.99 13.89
C TRP A 277 -8.12 1.70 13.54
N ILE A 278 -9.34 1.83 13.04
CA ILE A 278 -10.19 0.69 12.65
C ILE A 278 -9.70 0.07 11.32
N PHE A 279 -9.38 0.90 10.33
CA PHE A 279 -9.09 0.45 8.97
C PHE A 279 -7.67 -0.10 8.80
N LEU A 280 -6.64 0.59 9.30
CA LEU A 280 -5.24 0.23 9.05
C LEU A 280 -4.89 -1.21 9.46
N PRO A 281 -5.32 -1.71 10.63
CA PRO A 281 -5.05 -3.10 11.02
C PRO A 281 -5.72 -4.13 10.11
N ALA A 282 -6.72 -3.75 9.33
CA ALA A 282 -7.41 -4.65 8.40
C ALA A 282 -6.62 -4.86 7.09
N ASN A 283 -5.64 -4.00 6.80
CA ASN A 283 -4.96 -3.98 5.51
C ASN A 283 -3.76 -4.94 5.42
N TRP A 284 -3.43 -5.66 6.51
CA TRP A 284 -2.24 -6.51 6.59
C TRP A 284 -2.18 -7.59 5.49
N ALA A 285 -3.31 -8.25 5.19
CA ALA A 285 -3.37 -9.34 4.21
C ALA A 285 -3.17 -8.83 2.77
N VAL A 286 -3.77 -7.67 2.43
CA VAL A 286 -3.57 -7.00 1.14
C VAL A 286 -2.12 -6.56 0.99
N GLN A 287 -1.51 -6.01 2.04
CA GLN A 287 -0.09 -5.66 2.00
C GLN A 287 0.77 -6.90 1.75
N THR A 288 0.54 -8.01 2.45
CA THR A 288 1.23 -9.30 2.24
C THR A 288 1.16 -9.73 0.78
N GLN A 289 -0.04 -9.78 0.19
CA GLN A 289 -0.20 -10.09 -1.22
C GLN A 289 0.58 -9.11 -2.10
N GLN A 290 0.40 -7.80 -1.91
CA GLN A 290 1.08 -6.78 -2.69
C GLN A 290 2.60 -6.92 -2.65
N THR A 291 3.18 -7.27 -1.50
CA THR A 291 4.62 -7.51 -1.42
C THR A 291 5.01 -8.76 -2.19
N LEU A 292 4.33 -9.89 -1.98
CA LEU A 292 4.69 -11.17 -2.58
C LEU A 292 4.47 -11.22 -4.11
N ILE A 293 3.54 -10.42 -4.65
CA ILE A 293 3.30 -10.31 -6.10
C ILE A 293 4.10 -9.19 -6.75
N ARG A 294 4.56 -8.19 -6.00
CA ARG A 294 5.46 -7.16 -6.51
C ARG A 294 6.77 -7.85 -6.77
N GLU A 295 7.00 -8.22 -8.03
CA GLU A 295 8.29 -8.64 -8.54
C GLU A 295 9.39 -7.79 -7.90
N GLY A 296 10.53 -8.40 -7.60
CA GLY A 296 11.79 -7.69 -7.41
C GLY A 296 12.25 -6.88 -8.64
N ARG A 297 11.32 -6.33 -9.44
CA ARG A 297 11.57 -5.11 -10.20
C ARG A 297 11.94 -4.06 -9.17
N GLN A 298 13.24 -3.80 -9.12
CA GLN A 298 13.81 -2.47 -9.05
C GLN A 298 12.72 -1.39 -8.89
N GLU A 299 12.65 -0.85 -7.68
CA GLU A 299 12.36 0.55 -7.41
C GLU A 299 11.84 1.34 -8.63
N TYR A 300 10.52 1.55 -8.69
CA TYR A 300 9.89 2.57 -9.55
C TYR A 300 10.21 2.44 -11.06
N ASP A 301 9.60 1.47 -11.74
CA ASP A 301 9.37 1.56 -13.19
C ASP A 301 8.18 2.49 -13.46
N TYR A 302 8.34 3.77 -13.09
CA TYR A 302 7.84 4.84 -13.95
C TYR A 302 8.84 4.91 -15.09
N ASP A 303 8.55 4.27 -16.22
CA ASP A 303 9.15 4.56 -17.54
C ASP A 303 10.58 5.12 -17.45
N GLU A 304 11.54 4.34 -16.95
CA GLU A 304 12.92 4.85 -16.78
C GLU A 304 13.60 5.10 -18.14
N GLU A 305 12.99 4.64 -19.23
CA GLU A 305 13.37 5.08 -20.58
C GLU A 305 13.03 6.55 -20.84
N ASN A 306 12.04 7.14 -20.19
CA ASN A 306 11.56 8.50 -20.49
C ASN A 306 12.19 9.58 -19.58
N TYR A 307 12.67 9.22 -18.37
CA TYR A 307 13.38 10.15 -17.48
C TYR A 307 14.92 10.03 -17.53
N ARG A 308 15.49 8.99 -18.14
CA ARG A 308 16.91 8.95 -18.53
C ARG A 308 17.20 9.70 -19.83
N ASP A 309 16.45 10.76 -20.17
CA ASP A 309 17.09 11.78 -21.00
C ASP A 309 17.96 12.61 -20.06
N PRO A 310 19.31 12.45 -20.07
CA PRO A 310 20.18 13.24 -19.21
C PRO A 310 19.93 14.74 -19.38
N VAL A 311 19.39 15.17 -20.53
CA VAL A 311 18.99 16.55 -20.78
C VAL A 311 17.81 16.98 -19.89
N ILE A 312 16.79 16.12 -19.68
CA ILE A 312 15.66 16.44 -18.80
C ILE A 312 16.13 16.59 -17.35
N GLY A 313 17.01 15.69 -16.89
CA GLY A 313 17.59 15.77 -15.55
C GLY A 313 18.46 17.02 -15.35
N ILE A 314 19.32 17.34 -16.32
CA ILE A 314 20.16 18.55 -16.29
C ILE A 314 19.28 19.80 -16.29
N VAL A 315 18.29 19.89 -17.17
CA VAL A 315 17.38 21.05 -17.24
C VAL A 315 16.59 21.17 -15.94
N ALA A 316 16.06 20.07 -15.39
CA ALA A 316 15.35 20.08 -14.11
C ALA A 316 16.22 20.62 -12.96
N SER A 317 17.50 20.23 -12.91
CA SER A 317 18.44 20.66 -11.87
C SER A 317 18.71 22.17 -11.86
N VAL A 318 18.55 22.85 -13.00
CA VAL A 318 18.71 24.31 -13.12
C VAL A 318 17.36 25.02 -13.04
N TYR A 319 16.33 24.46 -13.69
CA TYR A 319 15.01 25.03 -13.80
C TYR A 319 14.32 25.21 -12.44
N TRP A 320 14.31 24.18 -11.59
CA TRP A 320 13.62 24.25 -10.30
C TRP A 320 14.25 25.27 -9.33
N PRO A 321 15.58 25.32 -9.15
CA PRO A 321 16.20 26.40 -8.38
C PRO A 321 15.91 27.79 -8.94
N CYS A 322 15.90 27.97 -10.27
CA CYS A 322 15.53 29.25 -10.88
C CYS A 322 14.09 29.66 -10.56
N VAL A 323 13.13 28.73 -10.59
CA VAL A 323 11.73 28.98 -10.22
C VAL A 323 11.61 29.37 -8.75
N VAL A 324 12.35 28.70 -7.86
CA VAL A 324 12.40 29.03 -6.43
C VAL A 324 13.00 30.42 -6.21
N VAL A 325 14.10 30.75 -6.87
CA VAL A 325 14.70 32.09 -6.81
C VAL A 325 13.72 33.14 -7.34
N ALA A 326 13.03 32.87 -8.46
CA ALA A 326 12.01 33.77 -8.99
C ALA A 326 10.84 33.95 -8.01
N TYR A 327 10.42 32.90 -7.31
CA TYR A 327 9.40 32.97 -6.26
C TYR A 327 9.83 33.88 -5.12
N PHE A 328 11.06 33.71 -4.60
CA PHE A 328 11.58 34.55 -3.52
C PHE A 328 11.79 36.00 -3.95
N VAL A 329 12.31 36.24 -5.16
CA VAL A 329 12.47 37.60 -5.71
C VAL A 329 11.11 38.25 -5.91
N TRP A 330 10.12 37.52 -6.42
CA TRP A 330 8.77 38.04 -6.59
C TRP A 330 8.12 38.40 -5.25
N GLY A 331 8.18 37.48 -4.28
CA GLY A 331 7.65 37.70 -2.94
C GLY A 331 8.33 38.88 -2.24
N ALA A 332 9.66 38.97 -2.31
CA ALA A 332 10.42 40.00 -1.60
C ALA A 332 10.39 41.39 -2.26
N VAL A 333 10.38 41.48 -3.59
CA VAL A 333 10.41 42.77 -4.32
C VAL A 333 9.02 43.39 -4.44
N PHE A 334 7.98 42.57 -4.63
CA PHE A 334 6.61 43.05 -4.89
C PHE A 334 5.67 42.92 -3.69
N ASP A 335 6.13 42.34 -2.57
CA ASP A 335 5.34 42.08 -1.36
C ASP A 335 4.03 41.31 -1.63
N GLN A 336 4.07 40.38 -2.61
CA GLN A 336 2.92 39.61 -3.10
C GLN A 336 3.10 38.12 -2.86
N TRP A 337 3.37 37.75 -1.60
CA TRP A 337 3.49 36.35 -1.18
C TRP A 337 2.22 35.54 -1.45
N ASP A 338 1.07 36.18 -1.32
CA ASP A 338 -0.28 35.65 -1.58
C ASP A 338 -0.52 35.20 -3.03
N LYS A 339 0.19 35.77 -4.00
CA LYS A 339 0.03 35.47 -5.44
C LYS A 339 1.25 34.78 -6.05
N SER A 340 2.43 34.97 -5.48
CA SER A 340 3.71 34.42 -5.97
C SER A 340 3.71 32.89 -6.12
N TRP A 341 2.90 32.17 -5.33
CA TRP A 341 2.79 30.71 -5.41
C TRP A 341 2.31 30.19 -6.77
N VAL A 342 1.65 31.04 -7.59
CA VAL A 342 1.22 30.73 -8.96
C VAL A 342 2.41 30.38 -9.87
N LEU A 343 3.63 30.79 -9.53
CA LEU A 343 4.85 30.35 -10.24
C LEU A 343 5.00 28.83 -10.25
N PHE A 344 4.65 28.12 -9.18
CA PHE A 344 4.82 26.67 -9.08
C PHE A 344 3.94 25.88 -10.07
N PRO A 345 2.60 26.07 -10.14
CA PRO A 345 1.77 25.34 -11.10
C PRO A 345 2.10 25.70 -12.56
N ILE A 346 2.37 26.97 -12.86
CA ILE A 346 2.79 27.39 -14.21
C ILE A 346 4.12 26.72 -14.59
N SER A 347 5.07 26.71 -13.66
CA SER A 347 6.38 26.10 -13.91
C SER A 347 6.29 24.59 -14.07
N GLY A 348 5.43 23.92 -13.30
CA GLY A 348 5.15 22.49 -13.46
C GLY A 348 4.56 22.18 -14.83
N LEU A 349 3.61 23.00 -15.31
CA LEU A 349 3.00 22.83 -16.63
C LEU A 349 4.03 23.02 -17.76
N LEU A 350 4.83 24.08 -17.70
CA LEU A 350 5.88 24.35 -18.69
C LEU A 350 6.93 23.23 -18.73
N PHE A 351 7.35 22.72 -17.57
CA PHE A 351 8.28 21.60 -17.49
C PHE A 351 7.68 20.31 -18.06
N GLY A 352 6.40 20.03 -17.77
CA GLY A 352 5.67 18.90 -18.33
C GLY A 352 5.57 18.95 -19.85
N VAL A 353 5.26 20.12 -20.42
CA VAL A 353 5.22 20.33 -21.88
C VAL A 353 6.61 20.12 -22.49
N PHE A 354 7.66 20.67 -21.88
CA PHE A 354 9.04 20.48 -22.34
C PHE A 354 9.43 18.99 -22.35
N ALA A 355 9.15 18.27 -21.26
CA ALA A 355 9.43 16.84 -21.15
C ALA A 355 8.65 16.02 -22.20
N ALA A 356 7.36 16.34 -22.42
CA ALA A 356 6.52 15.68 -23.42
C ALA A 356 6.97 15.93 -24.87
N VAL A 357 7.37 17.15 -25.20
CA VAL A 357 7.91 17.49 -26.53
C VAL A 357 9.23 16.75 -26.77
N ARG A 358 10.13 16.75 -25.77
CA ARG A 358 11.43 16.12 -25.90
C ARG A 358 11.32 14.61 -26.12
N THR A 359 10.46 13.96 -25.35
CA THR A 359 10.19 12.52 -25.47
C THR A 359 9.52 12.18 -26.80
N SER A 360 8.61 13.02 -27.30
CA SER A 360 8.00 12.87 -28.63
C SER A 360 9.03 12.99 -29.77
N ILE A 361 9.94 13.97 -29.70
CA ILE A 361 11.03 14.13 -30.69
C ILE A 361 11.97 12.93 -30.69
N ARG A 362 12.28 12.37 -29.51
CA ARG A 362 13.12 11.18 -29.41
C ARG A 362 12.43 9.94 -29.98
N ARG A 363 11.15 9.73 -29.68
CA ARG A 363 10.35 8.63 -30.27
C ARG A 363 10.28 8.74 -31.80
N ALA A 364 10.12 9.94 -32.34
CA ALA A 364 10.13 10.18 -33.78
C ALA A 364 11.50 9.86 -34.44
N LYS A 365 12.61 10.08 -33.73
CA LYS A 365 13.97 9.73 -34.21
C LYS A 365 14.31 8.25 -34.08
N ALA A 366 13.63 7.51 -33.21
CA ALA A 366 13.93 6.10 -32.94
C ALA A 366 13.43 5.15 -34.06
N GLY A 367 12.56 5.60 -34.97
CA GLY A 367 12.03 4.83 -36.10
C GLY A 367 11.15 3.64 -35.69
N PRO A 368 10.13 3.26 -36.49
CA PRO A 368 9.37 2.05 -36.23
C PRO A 368 10.28 0.83 -36.44
N ARG A 369 10.43 0.00 -35.40
CA ARG A 369 11.02 -1.34 -35.51
C ARG A 369 10.00 -2.33 -36.05
#